data_AF-A0A9D8I0G7-F1
#
_entry.id   AF-A0A9D8I0G7-F1
#
_cell.length_a   1.000
_cell.length_b   1.000
_cell.length_c   1.000
_cell.angle_alpha   90.00
_cell.angle_beta   90.00
_cell.angle_gamma   90.00
#
_symmetry.space_group_name_H-M   'P 1'
#
loop_
_entity.id
_entity.type
_entity.pdbx_description
1 polymer ?
#
loop_
_entity_poly.entity_id
_entity_poly.type
_entity_poly.pdbx_seq_one_letter_code
_entity_poly.pdbx_strand_id
1 'polypeptide(L)'
;MTPAAVNANQQGNAVQLHSTTNTNQFTRYFWDASDQSLKRVTNGSTTAETVASSISNRIVFTVENHRGNVLTNPQNNFVVGVDLQFFELPNPRSRLDESTHFDSYRVRTRIARRATD
;
A
#
# COMPACT_ATOMS: atom_id res chain seq x y z
N MET A 1 4.31 -2.49 13.76
CA MET A 1 3.55 -1.41 13.09
C MET A 1 2.47 -0.96 14.05
N THR A 2 2.27 0.34 14.19
CA THR A 2 1.27 0.92 15.11
C THR A 2 0.11 1.45 14.28
N PRO A 3 -1.16 1.19 14.66
CA PRO A 3 -2.31 1.80 14.01
C PRO A 3 -2.20 3.34 14.00
N ALA A 4 -2.76 3.99 12.98
CA ALA A 4 -2.85 5.44 12.97
C ALA A 4 -3.65 5.93 14.19
N ALA A 5 -3.12 6.93 14.89
CA ALA A 5 -3.76 7.47 16.09
C ALA A 5 -5.12 8.10 15.77
N VAL A 6 -6.00 8.13 16.77
CA VAL A 6 -7.27 8.87 16.67
C VAL A 6 -6.96 10.35 16.41
N ASN A 7 -7.67 10.96 15.46
CA ASN A 7 -7.48 12.34 14.99
C ASN A 7 -6.20 12.60 14.18
N ALA A 8 -5.39 11.58 13.90
CA ALA A 8 -4.30 11.68 12.93
C ALA A 8 -4.79 11.22 11.55
N ASN A 9 -4.20 11.77 10.49
CA ASN A 9 -4.45 11.31 9.12
C ASN A 9 -4.27 9.80 9.05
N GLN A 10 -5.30 9.11 8.60
CA GLN A 10 -5.34 7.66 8.46
C GLN A 10 -4.57 7.28 7.18
N GLN A 11 -3.25 7.23 7.31
CA GLN A 11 -2.33 6.90 6.23
C GLN A 11 -1.13 6.13 6.77
N GLY A 12 -0.48 5.34 5.91
CA GLY A 12 0.70 4.60 6.33
C GLY A 12 1.29 3.69 5.26
N ASN A 13 2.29 2.93 5.68
CA ASN A 13 2.99 1.96 4.85
C ASN A 13 2.31 0.58 4.87
N ALA A 14 1.24 0.40 5.63
CA ALA A 14 0.53 -0.86 5.73
C ALA A 14 -0.98 -0.69 5.95
N VAL A 15 -1.72 -1.69 5.51
CA VAL A 15 -3.15 -1.85 5.79
C VAL A 15 -3.42 -3.28 6.22
N GLN A 16 -4.31 -3.44 7.20
CA GLN A 16 -4.83 -4.74 7.62
C GLN A 16 -6.32 -4.79 7.37
N LEU A 17 -6.75 -5.80 6.62
CA LEU A 17 -8.14 -6.00 6.24
C LEU A 17 -8.66 -7.25 6.93
N HIS A 18 -9.76 -7.10 7.63
CA HIS A 18 -10.51 -8.19 8.21
C HIS A 18 -11.67 -8.53 7.29
N SER A 19 -11.74 -9.77 6.80
CA SER A 19 -12.84 -10.23 5.94
C SER A 19 -14.14 -10.45 6.72
N THR A 20 -14.01 -10.66 8.03
CA THR A 20 -15.13 -10.89 8.96
C THR A 20 -14.92 -10.05 10.22
N THR A 21 -15.84 -10.15 11.17
CA THR A 21 -15.66 -9.56 12.52
C THR A 21 -14.62 -10.31 13.36
N ASN A 22 -14.17 -11.49 12.92
CA ASN A 22 -13.13 -12.23 13.60
C ASN A 22 -11.77 -11.55 13.36
N THR A 23 -11.21 -10.92 14.40
CA THR A 23 -9.91 -10.23 14.32
C THR A 23 -8.74 -11.18 14.08
N ASN A 24 -8.93 -12.49 14.29
CA ASN A 24 -7.97 -13.53 13.95
C ASN A 24 -8.08 -13.96 12.48
N GLN A 25 -8.89 -13.32 11.66
CA GLN A 25 -8.89 -13.51 10.22
C GLN A 25 -8.55 -12.18 9.57
N PHE A 26 -7.33 -12.08 9.04
CA PHE A 26 -6.88 -10.89 8.34
C PHE A 26 -5.99 -11.22 7.15
N THR A 27 -6.03 -10.32 6.17
CA THR A 27 -4.98 -10.16 5.17
C THR A 27 -4.33 -8.81 5.40
N ARG A 28 -3.00 -8.78 5.43
CA ARG A 28 -2.22 -7.57 5.64
C ARG A 28 -1.38 -7.31 4.41
N TYR A 29 -1.38 -6.06 3.97
CA TYR A 29 -0.48 -5.55 2.96
C TYR A 29 0.46 -4.54 3.62
N PHE A 30 1.75 -4.60 3.32
CA PHE A 30 2.73 -3.69 3.89
C PHE A 30 3.89 -3.46 2.95
N TRP A 31 4.39 -2.23 2.93
CA TRP A 31 5.65 -1.89 2.29
C TRP A 31 6.80 -2.27 3.21
N ASP A 32 7.68 -3.11 2.69
CA ASP A 32 8.90 -3.58 3.35
C ASP A 32 10.08 -2.72 2.92
N ALA A 33 10.71 -2.08 3.89
CA ALA A 33 11.84 -1.18 3.64
C ALA A 33 13.13 -1.91 3.26
N SER A 34 13.24 -3.21 3.61
CA SER A 34 14.46 -3.99 3.39
C SER A 34 14.69 -4.30 1.91
N ASP A 35 13.62 -4.54 1.17
CA ASP A 35 13.65 -4.88 -0.27
C ASP A 35 12.74 -3.99 -1.12
N GLN A 36 12.27 -2.88 -0.54
CA GLN A 36 11.48 -1.84 -1.23
C GLN A 36 10.28 -2.44 -1.98
N SER A 37 9.62 -3.42 -1.37
CA SER A 37 8.55 -4.18 -1.99
C SER A 37 7.26 -4.09 -1.19
N LEU A 38 6.13 -4.02 -1.89
CA LEU A 38 4.83 -4.24 -1.29
C LEU A 38 4.61 -5.74 -1.13
N LYS A 39 4.35 -6.18 0.10
CA LYS A 39 4.12 -7.59 0.45
C LYS A 39 2.72 -7.81 1.00
N ARG A 40 2.26 -9.05 0.90
CA ARG A 40 0.98 -9.56 1.41
C ARG A 40 1.24 -10.72 2.36
N VAL A 41 0.53 -10.76 3.47
CA VAL A 41 0.52 -11.90 4.40
C VAL A 41 -0.89 -12.15 4.91
N THR A 42 -1.30 -13.41 4.97
CA THR A 42 -2.55 -13.84 5.61
C THR A 42 -2.28 -14.32 7.03
N ASN A 43 -3.28 -14.24 7.91
CA ASN A 43 -3.10 -14.73 9.28
C ASN A 43 -2.63 -16.20 9.31
N GLY A 44 -1.64 -16.49 10.15
CA GLY A 44 -1.03 -17.81 10.29
C GLY A 44 0.03 -18.15 9.24
N SER A 45 0.23 -17.33 8.20
CA SER A 45 1.33 -17.52 7.26
C SER A 45 2.66 -17.10 7.88
N THR A 46 3.68 -17.93 7.70
CA THR A 46 5.07 -17.63 8.09
C THR A 46 5.83 -16.86 7.00
N THR A 47 5.30 -16.84 5.78
CA THR A 47 5.91 -16.18 4.63
C THR A 47 5.00 -15.07 4.10
N ALA A 48 5.62 -13.96 3.71
CA ALA A 48 4.95 -12.88 3.02
C ALA A 48 5.22 -12.99 1.51
N GLU A 49 4.16 -12.84 0.71
CA GLU A 49 4.23 -12.86 -0.75
C GLU A 49 4.55 -11.46 -1.27
N THR A 50 5.48 -11.32 -2.21
CA THR A 50 5.72 -10.06 -2.90
C THR A 50 4.59 -9.79 -3.90
N VAL A 51 3.90 -8.66 -3.72
CA VAL A 51 2.80 -8.18 -4.59
C VAL A 51 3.34 -7.24 -5.67
N ALA A 52 4.27 -6.37 -5.29
CA ALA A 52 4.95 -5.47 -6.20
C ALA A 52 6.35 -5.18 -5.67
N SER A 53 7.35 -5.13 -6.54
CA SER A 53 8.73 -4.76 -6.20
C SER A 53 9.06 -3.35 -6.70
N SER A 54 10.18 -2.83 -6.23
CA SER A 54 10.74 -1.55 -6.67
C SER A 54 9.84 -0.35 -6.39
N ILE A 55 9.28 -0.28 -5.17
CA ILE A 55 8.42 0.80 -4.69
C ILE A 55 9.24 1.84 -3.92
N SER A 56 9.24 3.09 -4.39
CA SER A 56 10.02 4.19 -3.82
C SER A 56 9.28 4.96 -2.71
N ASN A 57 7.95 5.04 -2.75
CA ASN A 57 7.19 5.75 -1.73
C ASN A 57 6.90 4.88 -0.50
N ARG A 58 7.10 5.44 0.70
CA ARG A 58 6.87 4.74 1.97
C ARG A 58 5.41 4.74 2.41
N ILE A 59 4.69 5.83 2.15
CA ILE A 59 3.25 5.92 2.42
C ILE A 59 2.53 5.39 1.19
N VAL A 60 1.98 4.18 1.32
CA VAL A 60 1.32 3.45 0.24
C VAL A 60 -0.20 3.50 0.38
N PHE A 61 -0.70 3.54 1.62
CA PHE A 61 -2.11 3.43 1.92
C PHE A 61 -2.66 4.69 2.57
N THR A 62 -3.86 5.08 2.15
CA THR A 62 -4.68 6.14 2.74
C THR A 62 -6.09 5.62 2.98
N VAL A 63 -6.74 6.15 4.01
CA VAL A 63 -8.18 6.01 4.24
C VAL A 63 -8.81 7.35 3.93
N GLU A 64 -9.66 7.39 2.91
CA GLU A 64 -10.19 8.61 2.32
C GLU A 64 -11.72 8.63 2.37
N ASN A 65 -12.30 9.83 2.25
CA ASN A 65 -13.70 9.98 1.87
C ASN A 65 -13.87 9.83 0.34
N HIS A 66 -15.12 9.83 -0.13
CA HIS A 66 -15.43 9.75 -1.57
C HIS A 66 -14.78 10.86 -2.42
N ARG A 67 -14.49 12.03 -1.83
CA ARG A 67 -13.82 13.17 -2.48
C ARG A 67 -12.29 13.06 -2.53
N GLY A 68 -11.70 12.08 -1.85
CA GLY A 68 -10.23 11.89 -1.82
C GLY A 68 -9.53 12.58 -0.66
N ASN A 69 -10.28 13.13 0.31
CA ASN A 69 -9.66 13.70 1.51
C ASN A 69 -9.33 12.57 2.49
N VAL A 70 -8.08 12.54 2.97
CA VAL A 70 -7.66 11.60 4.00
C VAL A 70 -8.46 11.86 5.28
N LEU A 71 -9.08 10.82 5.80
CA LEU A 71 -9.86 10.87 7.03
C LEU A 71 -8.93 10.88 8.24
N THR A 72 -9.37 11.51 9.32
CA THR A 72 -8.69 11.47 10.63
C THR A 72 -9.39 10.51 11.60
N ASN A 73 -10.57 10.03 11.22
CA ASN A 73 -11.39 9.04 11.90
C ASN A 73 -11.97 8.04 10.87
N PRO A 74 -11.82 6.73 11.07
CA PRO A 74 -12.41 5.74 10.17
C PRO A 74 -13.94 5.82 10.24
N GLN A 75 -14.58 6.12 9.10
CA GLN A 75 -16.03 6.10 8.92
C GLN A 75 -16.44 4.80 8.23
N ASN A 76 -17.70 4.34 8.33
CA ASN A 76 -18.13 3.09 7.69
C ASN A 76 -18.01 3.10 6.14
N ASN A 77 -18.10 4.27 5.51
CA ASN A 77 -18.08 4.45 4.05
C ASN A 77 -16.74 5.02 3.55
N PHE A 78 -15.64 4.47 4.06
CA PHE A 78 -14.31 4.88 3.65
C PHE A 78 -13.89 4.27 2.32
N VAL A 79 -12.96 4.95 1.65
CA VAL A 79 -12.25 4.48 0.46
C VAL A 79 -10.81 4.20 0.86
N VAL A 80 -10.27 3.04 0.49
CA VAL A 80 -8.83 2.77 0.61
C VAL A 80 -8.15 3.31 -0.63
N GLY A 81 -7.31 4.33 -0.47
CA GLY A 81 -6.40 4.79 -1.50
C GLY A 81 -5.11 3.96 -1.47
N VAL A 82 -4.65 3.57 -2.65
CA VAL A 82 -3.38 2.88 -2.87
C VAL A 82 -2.56 3.70 -3.85
N ASP A 83 -1.37 4.11 -3.43
CA ASP A 83 -0.42 4.84 -4.25
C ASP A 83 0.91 4.10 -4.30
N LEU A 84 1.33 3.69 -5.48
CA LEU A 84 2.59 2.98 -5.72
C LEU A 84 3.41 3.76 -6.74
N GLN A 85 4.58 4.21 -6.32
CA GLN A 85 5.56 4.89 -7.15
C GLN A 85 6.70 3.91 -7.38
N PHE A 86 6.89 3.53 -8.62
CA PHE A 86 7.89 2.55 -9.01
C PHE A 86 9.16 3.24 -9.49
N PHE A 87 10.28 2.57 -9.29
CA PHE A 87 11.56 2.92 -9.90
C PHE A 87 12.10 1.71 -10.68
N GLU A 88 12.72 1.96 -11.82
CA GLU A 88 13.51 0.94 -12.51
C GLU A 88 14.99 1.09 -12.13
N LEU A 89 15.62 -0.04 -11.77
CA LEU A 89 17.07 -0.09 -11.73
C LEU A 89 17.57 -0.29 -13.17
N PRO A 90 18.59 0.46 -13.61
CA PRO A 90 19.18 0.23 -14.92
C PRO A 90 19.61 -1.23 -15.02
N ASN A 91 19.42 -1.83 -16.20
CA ASN A 91 19.86 -3.20 -16.45
C ASN A 91 21.35 -3.29 -16.10
N PRO A 92 21.80 -4.26 -15.27
CA PRO A 92 23.22 -4.34 -14.90
C PRO A 92 24.16 -4.57 -16.09
N ARG A 93 23.62 -4.90 -17.27
CA ARG A 93 24.36 -5.01 -18.54
C ARG A 93 24.37 -3.74 -19.39
N SER A 94 23.51 -2.76 -19.12
CA SER A 94 23.59 -1.46 -19.80
C SER A 94 24.75 -0.68 -19.22
N ARG A 95 25.68 -0.23 -20.07
CA ARG A 95 26.67 0.77 -19.66
C ARG A 95 25.89 2.03 -19.28
N LEU A 96 26.11 2.52 -18.07
CA LEU A 96 25.66 3.84 -17.64
C LEU A 96 26.35 4.87 -18.54
N ASP A 97 25.67 5.35 -19.56
CA ASP A 97 26.09 6.51 -20.35
C ASP A 97 25.21 7.73 -20.01
N GLU A 98 25.60 8.91 -20.49
CA GLU A 98 24.86 10.17 -20.31
C GLU A 98 23.44 10.14 -20.90
N SER A 99 23.05 9.07 -21.61
CA SER A 99 21.72 8.83 -22.16
C SER A 99 20.89 7.80 -21.38
N THR A 100 21.35 7.37 -20.20
CA THR A 100 20.59 6.42 -19.38
C THR A 100 19.33 7.10 -18.84
N HIS A 101 18.18 6.75 -19.41
CA HIS A 101 16.88 7.25 -18.96
C HIS A 101 16.36 6.34 -17.84
N PHE A 102 15.87 6.96 -16.76
CA PHE A 102 15.16 6.25 -15.70
C PHE A 102 13.67 6.35 -15.96
N ASP A 103 13.02 5.21 -16.15
CA ASP A 103 11.57 5.17 -16.19
C ASP A 103 11.04 5.10 -14.75
N SER A 104 10.07 5.98 -14.48
CA SER A 104 9.29 5.95 -13.25
C SER A 104 7.82 5.90 -13.62
N TYR A 105 7.08 4.97 -13.03
CA TYR A 105 5.65 4.88 -13.22
C TYR A 105 4.94 4.93 -11.87
N ARG A 106 3.71 5.45 -11.89
CA ARG A 106 2.90 5.59 -10.69
C ARG A 106 1.53 4.97 -10.91
N VAL A 107 1.17 4.04 -10.04
CA VAL A 107 -0.14 3.39 -10.02
C VAL A 107 -0.94 3.95 -8.85
N ARG A 108 -2.12 4.49 -9.15
CA ARG A 108 -3.05 4.98 -8.14
C ARG A 108 -4.40 4.30 -8.30
N THR A 109 -4.89 3.73 -7.22
CA THR A 109 -6.18 3.04 -7.18
C THR A 109 -6.97 3.45 -5.95
N ARG A 110 -8.30 3.51 -6.08
CA ARG A 110 -9.23 3.82 -4.98
C ARG A 110 -10.25 2.70 -4.88
N ILE A 111 -10.34 2.07 -3.72
CA ILE A 111 -11.17 0.88 -3.48
C ILE A 111 -12.21 1.21 -2.43
N ALA A 112 -13.49 1.11 -2.78
CA ALA A 112 -14.60 1.23 -1.85
C ALA A 112 -15.20 -0.16 -1.57
N ARG A 113 -15.82 -0.33 -0.40
CA ARG A 113 -16.60 -1.53 -0.12
C ARG A 113 -17.79 -1.60 -1.09
N ARG A 114 -18.08 -2.79 -1.61
CA ARG A 114 -19.29 -3.04 -2.40
C ARG A 114 -20.53 -2.78 -1.51
N ALA A 115 -21.49 -2.03 -2.02
CA ALA A 115 -22.79 -1.89 -1.37
C ALA A 115 -23.46 -3.26 -1.27
N THR A 116 -23.92 -3.61 -0.07
CA THR A 116 -24.84 -4.73 0.14
C THR A 116 -26.25 -4.16 0.07
N ASP A 117 -26.97 -4.51 -0.98
CA ASP A 117 -28.43 -4.32 -1.05
C ASP A 117 -29.15 -5.13 0.04
#